data_AF-A0A536S907-F1
#
_entry.id   AF-A0A536S907-F1
#
_cell.length_a   1.000
_cell.length_b   1.000
_cell.length_c   1.000
_cell.angle_alpha   90.00
_cell.angle_beta   90.00
_cell.angle_gamma   90.00
#
_symmetry.space_group_name_H-M   'P 1'
#
loop_
_entity.id
_entity.type
_entity.pdbx_description
1 polymer ?
#
loop_
_entity_poly.entity_id
_entity_poly.type
_entity_poly.pdbx_seq_one_letter_code
_entity_poly.pdbx_strand_id
1 'polypeptide(L)'
;MTSYAAMWSGGKDGAFAVWRGRERGLDVRLLLNFYDAPSRRVRFHATRAEVIAAQAAATSIPLRQIATTWEGFEGAFRGALANLKAEGFDGVIFGDIHLADVRAWYEERVRAAGLEHVEPIWGEPPADVLRENVVTGMRAVVTCVELAKLDESWLGRVIDDSFIDAIAETGVDPCGENGEYHSFAFAGPLFRVPLVWERGAPRVDGLFAQIDVVDVAADVARETVAAWPDLAMGTRSARPKAWGALAARGVSALRARLERKPTDAERRAIWDALWRAAGEHPNADR
;
A
#
# COMPACT_ATOMS: atom_id res chain seq x y z
N MET A 1 -26.51 -3.60 -4.97
CA MET A 1 -25.14 -4.17 -5.04
C MET A 1 -24.61 -4.14 -3.62
N THR A 2 -24.16 -5.29 -3.12
CA THR A 2 -23.57 -5.39 -1.79
C THR A 2 -22.19 -4.73 -1.80
N SER A 3 -21.96 -3.81 -0.86
CA SER A 3 -20.76 -2.97 -0.80
C SER A 3 -19.81 -3.44 0.30
N TYR A 4 -18.53 -3.54 -0.04
CA TYR A 4 -17.51 -4.08 0.85
C TYR A 4 -16.38 -3.09 1.06
N ALA A 5 -15.88 -3.04 2.29
CA ALA A 5 -14.57 -2.52 2.59
C ALA A 5 -13.54 -3.65 2.53
N ALA A 6 -12.25 -3.32 2.41
CA ALA A 6 -11.18 -4.30 2.48
C ALA A 6 -10.12 -3.85 3.49
N MET A 7 -9.67 -4.77 4.34
CA MET A 7 -8.49 -4.55 5.15
C MET A 7 -7.26 -4.42 4.25
N TRP A 8 -6.51 -3.34 4.44
CA TRP A 8 -5.47 -2.95 3.51
C TRP A 8 -4.17 -2.64 4.24
N SER A 9 -3.27 -3.61 4.33
CA SER A 9 -1.90 -3.41 4.82
C SER A 9 -0.93 -2.97 3.71
N GLY A 10 -1.34 -3.12 2.44
CA GLY A 10 -0.54 -2.84 1.25
C GLY A 10 0.24 -4.04 0.71
N GLY A 11 0.12 -5.23 1.32
CA GLY A 11 0.77 -6.46 0.85
C GLY A 11 0.11 -7.12 -0.36
N LYS A 12 0.81 -8.12 -0.90
CA LYS A 12 0.36 -8.90 -2.07
C LYS A 12 -0.97 -9.63 -1.83
N ASP A 13 -1.18 -10.19 -0.64
CA ASP A 13 -2.33 -11.05 -0.36
C ASP A 13 -3.61 -10.23 -0.19
N GLY A 14 -3.52 -9.09 0.50
CA GLY A 14 -4.62 -8.13 0.58
C GLY A 14 -5.02 -7.58 -0.80
N ALA A 15 -4.03 -7.21 -1.64
CA ALA A 15 -4.30 -6.78 -3.01
C ALA A 15 -4.97 -7.88 -3.85
N PHE A 16 -4.51 -9.11 -3.70
CA PHE A 16 -5.05 -10.26 -4.42
C PHE A 16 -6.45 -10.66 -3.96
N ALA A 17 -6.70 -10.65 -2.65
CA ALA A 17 -8.02 -10.89 -2.08
C ALA A 17 -9.05 -9.85 -2.58
N VAL A 18 -8.67 -8.57 -2.65
CA VAL A 18 -9.55 -7.53 -3.22
C VAL A 18 -9.84 -7.80 -4.70
N TRP A 19 -8.82 -8.13 -5.49
CA TRP A 19 -9.02 -8.46 -6.90
C TRP A 19 -9.93 -9.67 -7.09
N ARG A 20 -9.66 -10.79 -6.39
CA ARG A 20 -10.48 -12.00 -6.47
C ARG A 20 -11.90 -11.78 -5.97
N GLY A 21 -12.07 -10.95 -4.94
CA GLY A 21 -13.39 -10.52 -4.48
C GLY A 21 -14.17 -9.81 -5.59
N ARG A 22 -13.54 -8.90 -6.33
CA ARG A 22 -14.16 -8.21 -7.47
C ARG A 22 -14.53 -9.15 -8.61
N GLU A 23 -13.65 -10.10 -8.94
CA GLU A 23 -13.95 -11.13 -9.94
C GLU A 23 -15.16 -12.00 -9.55
N ARG A 24 -15.38 -12.19 -8.25
CA ARG A 24 -16.57 -12.87 -7.70
C ARG A 24 -17.79 -11.96 -7.55
N GLY A 25 -17.73 -10.72 -8.05
CA GLY A 25 -18.85 -9.77 -8.05
C GLY A 25 -18.99 -8.92 -6.78
N LEU A 26 -18.01 -8.92 -5.88
CA LEU A 26 -18.02 -8.07 -4.68
C LEU A 26 -17.64 -6.63 -5.03
N ASP A 27 -18.48 -5.67 -4.63
CA ASP A 27 -18.25 -4.25 -4.89
C ASP A 27 -17.38 -3.62 -3.80
N VAL A 28 -16.05 -3.68 -3.98
CA VAL A 28 -15.08 -3.11 -3.03
C VAL A 28 -14.94 -1.60 -3.23
N ARG A 29 -15.44 -0.83 -2.26
CA ARG A 29 -15.55 0.64 -2.33
C ARG A 29 -14.64 1.41 -1.39
N LEU A 30 -14.00 0.74 -0.43
CA LEU A 30 -13.11 1.38 0.53
C LEU A 30 -11.97 0.45 0.94
N LEU A 31 -10.76 0.99 1.02
CA LEU A 31 -9.62 0.37 1.67
C LEU A 31 -9.51 0.92 3.10
N LEU A 32 -9.44 0.03 4.08
CA LEU A 32 -9.28 0.37 5.50
C LEU A 32 -7.87 0.01 5.95
N ASN A 33 -7.08 1.01 6.34
CA ASN A 33 -5.70 0.84 6.73
C ASN A 33 -5.46 1.35 8.16
N PHE A 34 -4.71 0.59 8.94
CA PHE A 34 -4.28 0.99 10.28
C PHE A 34 -2.77 1.15 10.27
N TYR A 35 -2.28 2.20 10.92
CA TYR A 35 -0.85 2.46 11.03
C TYR A 35 -0.48 2.90 12.44
N ASP A 36 0.76 2.60 12.82
CA ASP A 36 1.34 3.03 14.08
C ASP A 36 1.53 4.54 14.11
N ALA A 37 0.88 5.22 15.07
CA ALA A 37 0.82 6.68 15.09
C ALA A 37 2.21 7.35 15.20
N PRO A 38 3.11 6.91 16.10
CA PRO A 38 4.46 7.48 16.21
C PRO A 38 5.32 7.30 14.96
N SER A 39 5.40 6.07 14.43
CA SER A 39 6.28 5.77 13.28
C SER A 39 5.67 6.14 11.94
N ARG A 40 4.35 6.39 11.89
CA ARG A 40 3.55 6.57 10.68
C ARG A 40 3.70 5.40 9.69
N ARG A 41 3.86 4.18 10.20
CA ARG A 41 4.04 2.97 9.39
C ARG A 41 2.97 1.94 9.66
N VAL A 42 2.58 1.21 8.62
CA VAL A 42 1.78 0.00 8.79
C VAL A 42 2.60 -1.02 9.56
N ARG A 43 2.05 -1.52 10.66
CA ARG A 43 2.73 -2.51 11.49
C ARG A 43 3.04 -3.77 10.69
N PHE A 44 4.18 -4.40 11.02
CA PHE A 44 4.73 -5.61 10.37
C PHE A 44 5.18 -5.43 8.90
N HIS A 45 4.37 -4.76 8.07
CA HIS A 45 4.73 -4.41 6.69
C HIS A 45 5.77 -3.28 6.59
N ALA A 46 5.90 -2.51 7.67
CA ALA A 46 6.89 -1.46 7.84
C ALA A 46 6.84 -0.36 6.78
N THR A 47 5.73 -0.26 6.05
CA THR A 47 5.50 0.66 4.93
C THR A 47 4.91 1.97 5.46
N ARG A 48 5.42 3.12 4.98
CA ARG A 48 4.96 4.44 5.43
C ARG A 48 3.51 4.69 4.99
N ALA A 49 2.73 5.36 5.84
CA ALA A 49 1.33 5.67 5.59
C ALA A 49 1.13 6.45 4.28
N GLU A 50 2.03 7.38 3.96
CA GLU A 50 2.01 8.14 2.69
C GLU A 50 2.16 7.27 1.44
N VAL A 51 2.92 6.17 1.54
CA VAL A 51 3.16 5.24 0.43
C VAL A 51 1.94 4.34 0.25
N ILE A 52 1.27 3.95 1.33
CA ILE A 52 -0.04 3.27 1.26
C ILE A 52 -1.09 4.18 0.62
N ALA A 53 -1.08 5.48 0.92
CA ALA A 53 -1.97 6.44 0.27
C ALA A 53 -1.72 6.54 -1.24
N ALA A 54 -0.44 6.58 -1.66
CA ALA A 54 -0.08 6.55 -3.07
C ALA A 54 -0.50 5.24 -3.75
N GLN A 55 -0.32 4.11 -3.08
CA GLN A 55 -0.76 2.79 -3.53
C GLN A 55 -2.27 2.72 -3.75
N ALA A 56 -3.07 3.19 -2.79
CA ALA A 56 -4.53 3.23 -2.92
C ALA A 56 -4.99 4.17 -4.06
N ALA A 57 -4.32 5.31 -4.25
CA ALA A 57 -4.60 6.17 -5.39
C ALA A 57 -4.36 5.46 -6.73
N ALA A 58 -3.33 4.59 -6.80
CA ALA A 58 -3.04 3.79 -7.99
C ALA A 58 -4.10 2.71 -8.29
N THR A 59 -4.87 2.26 -7.29
CA THR A 59 -6.04 1.37 -7.49
C THR A 59 -7.34 2.12 -7.78
N SER A 60 -7.35 3.44 -7.56
CA SER A 60 -8.55 4.30 -7.62
C SER A 60 -9.64 3.90 -6.62
N ILE A 61 -9.27 3.20 -5.54
CA ILE A 61 -10.19 2.89 -4.43
C ILE A 61 -9.94 3.90 -3.30
N PRO A 62 -10.99 4.54 -2.75
CA PRO A 62 -10.87 5.39 -1.58
C PRO A 62 -10.14 4.69 -0.43
N LEU A 63 -9.32 5.43 0.30
CA LEU A 63 -8.57 4.94 1.46
C LEU A 63 -9.00 5.67 2.73
N ARG A 64 -9.26 4.91 3.79
CA ARG A 64 -9.41 5.41 5.15
C ARG A 64 -8.24 4.91 5.99
N GLN A 65 -7.37 5.84 6.39
CA GLN A 65 -6.24 5.53 7.27
C GLN A 65 -6.56 5.94 8.71
N ILE A 66 -6.31 5.03 9.65
CA ILE A 66 -6.57 5.22 11.07
C ILE A 66 -5.24 5.05 11.83
N ALA A 67 -4.80 6.13 12.46
CA ALA A 67 -3.62 6.10 13.35
C ALA A 67 -4.00 5.39 14.66
N THR A 68 -3.13 4.50 15.14
CA THR A 68 -3.38 3.74 16.36
C THR A 68 -2.09 3.43 17.12
N THR A 69 -2.20 3.18 18.42
CA THR A 69 -1.14 2.50 19.21
C THR A 69 -1.36 0.99 19.20
N TRP A 70 -0.50 0.22 19.87
CA TRP A 70 -0.66 -1.22 20.03
C TRP A 70 -1.92 -1.54 20.83
N GLU A 71 -2.05 -0.93 22.01
CA GLU A 71 -3.16 -1.11 22.94
C GLU A 71 -4.48 -0.55 22.38
N GLY A 72 -4.39 0.51 21.56
CA GLY A 72 -5.55 1.17 20.96
C GLY A 72 -6.12 0.46 19.73
N PHE A 73 -5.45 -0.57 19.20
CA PHE A 73 -5.82 -1.18 17.91
C PHE A 73 -7.24 -1.73 17.91
N GLU A 74 -7.58 -2.54 18.89
CA GLU A 74 -8.89 -3.20 18.92
C GLU A 74 -10.03 -2.16 19.02
N GLY A 75 -9.86 -1.13 19.85
CA GLY A 75 -10.83 -0.05 19.96
C GLY A 75 -11.00 0.72 18.65
N ALA A 76 -9.88 1.08 18.00
CA ALA A 76 -9.90 1.74 16.70
C ALA A 76 -10.55 0.86 15.61
N PHE A 77 -10.27 -0.44 15.64
CA PHE A 77 -10.85 -1.40 14.69
C PHE A 77 -12.36 -1.53 14.88
N ARG A 78 -12.85 -1.73 16.12
CA ARG A 78 -14.29 -1.76 16.42
C ARG A 78 -15.00 -0.46 16.03
N GLY A 79 -14.37 0.69 16.29
CA GLY A 79 -14.90 1.99 15.85
C GLY A 79 -14.99 2.10 14.32
N ALA A 80 -13.98 1.61 13.59
CA ALA A 80 -14.01 1.59 12.14
C ALA A 80 -15.13 0.69 11.59
N LEU A 81 -15.34 -0.49 12.17
CA LEU A 81 -16.44 -1.39 11.80
C LEU A 81 -17.82 -0.77 12.06
N ALA A 82 -18.00 -0.10 13.20
CA ALA A 82 -19.25 0.62 13.49
C ALA A 82 -19.51 1.72 12.45
N ASN A 83 -18.48 2.47 12.06
CA ASN A 83 -18.59 3.50 11.01
C ASN A 83 -18.95 2.88 9.65
N LEU A 84 -18.31 1.77 9.26
CA LEU A 84 -18.66 1.05 8.04
C LEU A 84 -20.14 0.63 8.03
N LYS A 85 -20.64 0.09 9.15
CA LYS A 85 -22.04 -0.31 9.25
C LYS A 85 -22.98 0.90 9.12
N ALA A 86 -22.66 2.02 9.78
CA ALA A 86 -23.44 3.25 9.69
C ALA A 86 -23.43 3.86 8.28
N GLU A 87 -22.34 3.68 7.54
CA GLU A 87 -22.19 4.09 6.14
C GLU A 87 -22.88 3.15 5.14
N GLY A 88 -23.46 2.04 5.61
CA GLY A 88 -24.22 1.10 4.79
C GLY A 88 -23.39 0.04 4.08
N PHE A 89 -22.16 -0.22 4.53
CA PHE A 89 -21.39 -1.37 4.06
C PHE A 89 -22.02 -2.69 4.53
N ASP A 90 -21.91 -3.70 3.68
CA ASP A 90 -22.44 -5.04 3.92
C ASP A 90 -21.39 -5.95 4.56
N GLY A 91 -20.11 -5.75 4.26
CA GLY A 91 -19.03 -6.60 4.77
C GLY A 91 -17.63 -6.03 4.65
N VAL A 92 -16.68 -6.82 5.14
CA VAL A 92 -15.24 -6.54 5.10
C VAL A 92 -14.50 -7.74 4.52
N ILE A 93 -13.65 -7.46 3.54
CA ILE A 93 -12.76 -8.43 2.91
C ILE A 93 -11.41 -8.42 3.63
N PHE A 94 -10.88 -9.62 3.86
CA PHE A 94 -9.53 -9.84 4.38
C PHE A 94 -8.72 -10.71 3.41
N GLY A 95 -7.39 -10.63 3.55
CA GLY A 95 -6.43 -11.37 2.74
C GLY A 95 -5.72 -12.48 3.51
N ASP A 96 -6.33 -12.98 4.59
CA ASP A 96 -5.81 -14.12 5.35
C ASP A 96 -5.97 -15.42 4.54
N ILE A 97 -5.04 -16.36 4.70
CA ILE A 97 -5.03 -17.62 3.93
C ILE A 97 -5.34 -18.82 4.80
N HIS A 98 -4.66 -19.00 5.94
CA HIS A 98 -4.84 -20.21 6.76
C HIS A 98 -4.64 -20.09 8.27
N LEU A 99 -4.29 -18.91 8.80
CA LEU A 99 -4.10 -18.71 10.24
C LEU A 99 -5.44 -18.60 11.00
N ALA A 100 -5.94 -19.74 11.49
CA ALA A 100 -7.29 -19.87 12.06
C ALA A 100 -7.59 -18.91 13.23
N ASP A 101 -6.62 -18.71 14.12
CA ASP A 101 -6.80 -17.83 15.28
C ASP A 101 -6.90 -16.35 14.87
N VAL A 102 -6.11 -15.94 13.86
CA VAL A 102 -6.14 -14.57 13.31
C VAL A 102 -7.50 -14.31 12.65
N ARG A 103 -7.95 -15.24 11.79
CA ARG A 103 -9.27 -15.18 11.16
C ARG A 103 -10.39 -15.11 12.18
N ALA A 104 -10.38 -15.99 13.19
CA ALA A 104 -11.42 -16.04 14.22
C ALA A 104 -11.51 -14.70 14.99
N TRP A 105 -10.37 -14.09 15.32
CA TRP A 105 -10.34 -12.80 16.01
C TRP A 105 -11.02 -11.68 15.20
N TYR A 106 -10.75 -11.61 13.88
CA TYR A 106 -11.39 -10.65 12.99
C TYR A 106 -12.87 -10.97 12.76
N GLU A 107 -13.20 -12.22 12.46
CA GLU A 107 -14.56 -12.66 12.15
C GLU A 107 -15.52 -12.38 13.31
N GLU A 108 -15.11 -12.68 14.56
CA GLU A 108 -15.88 -12.38 15.76
C GLU A 108 -16.30 -10.89 15.80
N ARG A 109 -15.34 -9.99 15.56
CA ARG A 109 -15.51 -8.53 15.66
C ARG A 109 -16.33 -7.97 14.49
N VAL A 110 -16.08 -8.45 13.28
CA VAL A 110 -16.81 -8.06 12.06
C VAL A 110 -18.27 -8.46 12.17
N ARG A 111 -18.55 -9.72 12.58
CA ARG A 111 -19.93 -10.20 12.77
C ARG A 111 -20.64 -9.48 13.90
N ALA A 112 -19.94 -9.19 15.01
CA ALA A 112 -20.51 -8.41 16.12
C ALA A 112 -20.93 -6.99 15.70
N ALA A 113 -20.31 -6.41 14.67
CA ALA A 113 -20.70 -5.13 14.08
C ALA A 113 -21.86 -5.24 13.06
N GLY A 114 -22.39 -6.45 12.81
CA GLY A 114 -23.44 -6.69 11.83
C GLY A 114 -22.96 -6.61 10.38
N LEU A 115 -21.68 -6.89 10.15
CA LEU A 115 -21.03 -6.95 8.83
C LEU A 115 -20.70 -8.40 8.46
N GLU A 116 -20.67 -8.70 7.18
CA GLU A 116 -20.17 -9.96 6.64
C GLU A 116 -18.64 -10.00 6.69
N HIS A 117 -18.08 -11.15 7.12
CA HIS A 117 -16.65 -11.43 7.06
C HIS A 117 -16.33 -12.26 5.83
N VAL A 118 -15.48 -11.76 4.93
CA VAL A 118 -15.19 -12.39 3.64
C VAL A 118 -13.69 -12.60 3.47
N GLU A 119 -13.29 -13.83 3.12
CA GLU A 119 -11.91 -14.17 2.80
C GLU A 119 -11.83 -14.92 1.48
N PRO A 120 -11.60 -14.20 0.36
CA PRO A 120 -11.66 -14.79 -0.98
C PRO A 120 -10.62 -15.87 -1.26
N ILE A 121 -9.55 -15.93 -0.47
CA ILE A 121 -8.38 -16.80 -0.66
C ILE A 121 -8.19 -17.81 0.47
N TRP A 122 -9.13 -17.88 1.43
CA TRP A 122 -9.01 -18.72 2.62
C TRP A 122 -9.08 -20.21 2.31
N GLY A 123 -8.23 -20.99 2.98
CA GLY A 123 -8.20 -22.45 2.90
C GLY A 123 -7.56 -23.00 1.63
N GLU A 124 -7.02 -22.14 0.78
CA GLU A 124 -6.28 -22.54 -0.42
C GLU A 124 -4.81 -22.81 -0.10
N PRO A 125 -4.13 -23.75 -0.81
CA PRO A 125 -2.71 -23.98 -0.61
C PRO A 125 -1.88 -22.71 -0.89
N PRO A 126 -1.02 -22.25 0.03
CA PRO A 126 -0.25 -21.01 -0.14
C PRO A 126 0.57 -20.96 -1.44
N ALA A 127 1.17 -22.07 -1.86
CA ALA A 127 1.93 -22.15 -3.11
C ALA A 127 1.06 -21.88 -4.36
N ASP A 128 -0.20 -22.30 -4.33
CA ASP A 128 -1.14 -22.09 -5.43
C ASP A 128 -1.66 -20.64 -5.43
N VAL A 129 -1.93 -20.08 -4.26
CA VAL A 129 -2.27 -18.66 -4.10
C VAL A 129 -1.14 -17.76 -4.62
N LEU A 130 0.10 -18.04 -4.24
CA LEU A 130 1.27 -17.29 -4.73
C LEU A 130 1.42 -17.41 -6.24
N ARG A 131 1.27 -18.62 -6.80
CA ARG A 131 1.39 -18.84 -8.24
C ARG A 131 0.30 -18.08 -9.01
N GLU A 132 -0.95 -18.15 -8.56
CA GLU A 132 -2.03 -17.41 -9.20
C GLU A 132 -1.84 -15.89 -9.08
N ASN A 133 -1.35 -15.40 -7.94
CA ASN A 133 -0.97 -13.99 -7.76
C ASN A 133 -0.02 -13.54 -8.87
N VAL A 134 1.07 -14.26 -9.09
CA VAL A 134 2.08 -13.93 -10.12
C VAL A 134 1.51 -14.04 -11.54
N VAL A 135 0.80 -15.13 -11.84
CA VAL A 135 0.25 -15.42 -13.18
C VAL A 135 -0.84 -14.42 -13.59
N THR A 136 -1.64 -13.94 -12.63
CA THR A 136 -2.64 -12.88 -12.87
C THR A 136 -2.01 -11.51 -13.09
N GLY A 137 -0.68 -11.40 -12.98
CA GLY A 137 0.07 -10.19 -13.25
C GLY A 137 0.25 -9.28 -12.03
N MET A 138 -0.16 -9.71 -10.84
CA MET A 138 0.19 -8.97 -9.61
C MET A 138 1.69 -8.94 -9.45
N ARG A 139 2.19 -7.80 -8.97
CA ARG A 139 3.60 -7.61 -8.63
C ARG A 139 3.69 -6.92 -7.28
N ALA A 140 4.56 -7.46 -6.44
CA ALA A 140 4.88 -6.91 -5.14
C ALA A 140 6.39 -7.00 -4.91
N VAL A 141 6.90 -6.18 -4.01
CA VAL A 141 8.30 -6.23 -3.57
C VAL A 141 8.36 -6.68 -2.12
N VAL A 142 9.32 -7.53 -1.77
CA VAL A 142 9.59 -7.89 -0.37
C VAL A 142 10.18 -6.70 0.38
N THR A 143 9.50 -6.26 1.44
CA THR A 143 9.86 -5.07 2.23
C THR A 143 10.36 -5.40 3.63
N CYS A 144 10.07 -6.59 4.13
CA CYS A 144 10.42 -7.04 5.47
C CYS A 144 10.70 -8.54 5.41
N VAL A 145 11.70 -9.00 6.15
CA VAL A 145 11.99 -10.42 6.36
C VAL A 145 12.32 -10.68 7.82
N GLU A 146 11.92 -11.83 8.32
CA GLU A 146 12.35 -12.33 9.63
C GLU A 146 13.69 -13.07 9.47
N LEU A 147 14.71 -12.61 10.18
CA LEU A 147 16.10 -12.99 9.94
C LEU A 147 16.45 -14.43 10.37
N ALA A 148 15.63 -15.08 11.20
CA ALA A 148 15.82 -16.49 11.54
C ALA A 148 15.29 -17.43 10.43
N LYS A 149 14.44 -16.93 9.53
CA LYS A 149 13.82 -17.72 8.46
C LYS A 149 14.35 -17.35 7.07
N LEU A 150 14.62 -16.07 6.81
CA LEU A 150 15.10 -15.56 5.52
C LEU A 150 16.18 -14.49 5.72
N ASP A 151 17.25 -14.56 4.93
CA ASP A 151 18.33 -13.57 4.99
C ASP A 151 18.00 -12.25 4.25
N GLU A 152 18.82 -11.22 4.46
CA GLU A 152 18.60 -9.88 3.90
C GLU A 152 18.61 -9.82 2.35
N SER A 153 19.13 -10.84 1.66
CA SER A 153 19.14 -10.87 0.19
C SER A 153 17.73 -10.99 -0.41
N TRP A 154 16.74 -11.34 0.41
CA TRP A 154 15.33 -11.35 0.04
C TRP A 154 14.71 -9.94 -0.05
N LEU A 155 15.27 -8.96 0.66
CA LEU A 155 14.77 -7.59 0.65
C LEU A 155 14.94 -6.94 -0.72
N GLY A 156 13.84 -6.40 -1.22
CA GLY A 156 13.80 -5.75 -2.54
C GLY A 156 13.57 -6.72 -3.70
N ARG A 157 13.49 -8.03 -3.46
CA ARG A 157 13.10 -8.98 -4.52
C ARG A 157 11.66 -8.73 -4.94
N VAL A 158 11.43 -8.73 -6.25
CA VAL A 158 10.09 -8.68 -6.82
C VAL A 158 9.49 -10.08 -6.78
N ILE A 159 8.22 -10.17 -6.40
CA ILE A 159 7.44 -11.38 -6.43
C ILE A 159 6.96 -11.58 -7.86
N ASP A 160 7.71 -12.40 -8.59
CA ASP A 160 7.48 -12.80 -9.98
C ASP A 160 7.70 -14.32 -10.14
N ASP A 161 7.78 -14.81 -11.37
CA ASP A 161 7.94 -16.23 -11.65
C ASP A 161 9.21 -16.82 -11.00
N SER A 162 10.32 -16.05 -10.95
CA SER A 162 11.56 -16.50 -10.33
C SER A 162 11.48 -16.57 -8.81
N PHE A 163 10.63 -15.72 -8.20
CA PHE A 163 10.39 -15.73 -6.77
C PHE A 163 9.72 -17.02 -6.31
N ILE A 164 8.78 -17.57 -7.11
CA ILE A 164 8.05 -18.81 -6.79
C ILE A 164 9.02 -19.97 -6.59
N ASP A 165 9.95 -20.14 -7.52
CA ASP A 165 10.93 -21.22 -7.46
C ASP A 165 11.88 -21.02 -6.28
N ALA A 166 12.39 -19.79 -6.11
CA ALA A 166 13.32 -19.48 -5.03
C ALA A 166 12.70 -19.68 -3.63
N ILE A 167 11.44 -19.27 -3.41
CA ILE A 167 10.83 -19.37 -2.08
C ILE A 167 10.50 -20.82 -1.73
N ALA A 168 10.14 -21.64 -2.72
CA ALA A 168 9.88 -23.06 -2.53
C ALA A 168 11.10 -23.83 -2.00
N GLU A 169 12.32 -23.42 -2.39
CA GLU A 169 13.57 -24.02 -1.93
C GLU A 169 13.87 -23.77 -0.45
N THR A 170 13.29 -22.73 0.16
CA THR A 170 13.57 -22.35 1.55
C THR A 170 12.79 -23.20 2.57
N GLY A 171 11.69 -23.82 2.17
CA GLY A 171 10.78 -24.55 3.05
C GLY A 171 9.92 -23.68 3.97
N VAL A 172 9.96 -22.34 3.84
CA VAL A 172 9.06 -21.44 4.58
C VAL A 172 7.66 -21.38 3.94
N ASP A 173 6.70 -20.74 4.61
CA ASP A 173 5.42 -20.46 3.98
C ASP A 173 5.62 -19.58 2.74
N PRO A 174 5.23 -20.02 1.53
CA PRO A 174 5.48 -19.27 0.31
C PRO A 174 4.71 -17.93 0.26
N CYS A 175 3.62 -17.79 1.01
CA CYS A 175 2.92 -16.52 1.19
C CYS A 175 3.41 -15.71 2.39
N GLY A 176 4.26 -16.26 3.26
CA GLY A 176 4.81 -15.54 4.41
C GLY A 176 3.80 -15.35 5.55
N GLU A 177 2.75 -16.18 5.63
CA GLU A 177 1.67 -16.05 6.63
C GLU A 177 2.20 -16.13 8.07
N ASN A 178 3.31 -16.84 8.33
CA ASN A 178 3.91 -16.93 9.66
C ASN A 178 4.94 -15.81 9.93
N GLY A 179 4.87 -14.71 9.17
CA GLY A 179 5.73 -13.54 9.31
C GLY A 179 7.13 -13.70 8.72
N GLU A 180 7.34 -14.68 7.83
CA GLU A 180 8.65 -14.90 7.19
C GLU A 180 9.07 -13.71 6.34
N TYR A 181 8.11 -13.12 5.63
CA TYR A 181 8.31 -11.87 4.92
C TYR A 181 7.01 -11.08 4.82
N HIS A 182 7.15 -9.77 4.64
CA HIS A 182 6.06 -8.91 4.20
C HIS A 182 6.42 -8.26 2.87
N SER A 183 5.38 -7.91 2.12
CA SER A 183 5.50 -7.33 0.79
C SER A 183 4.71 -6.04 0.65
N PHE A 184 5.01 -5.32 -0.42
CA PHE A 184 4.28 -4.15 -0.88
C PHE A 184 3.86 -4.35 -2.35
N ALA A 185 2.56 -4.44 -2.62
CA ALA A 185 2.01 -4.58 -3.97
C ALA A 185 2.09 -3.26 -4.74
N PHE A 186 2.56 -3.27 -5.97
CA PHE A 186 2.74 -2.04 -6.75
C PHE A 186 2.21 -2.12 -8.18
N ALA A 187 1.84 -3.30 -8.67
CA ALA A 187 1.20 -3.47 -9.97
C ALA A 187 0.32 -4.71 -10.00
N GLY A 188 -0.52 -4.81 -11.02
CA GLY A 188 -1.41 -5.94 -11.24
C GLY A 188 -2.82 -5.51 -11.65
N PRO A 189 -3.74 -6.46 -11.80
CA PRO A 189 -5.09 -6.20 -12.33
C PRO A 189 -5.96 -5.31 -11.41
N LEU A 190 -5.58 -5.18 -10.13
CA LEU A 190 -6.23 -4.22 -9.22
C LEU A 190 -5.79 -2.76 -9.45
N PHE A 191 -4.61 -2.56 -10.05
CA PHE A 191 -4.00 -1.25 -10.22
C PHE A 191 -4.37 -0.68 -11.59
N ARG A 192 -4.88 0.56 -11.61
CA ARG A 192 -5.11 1.28 -12.87
C ARG A 192 -3.79 1.59 -13.57
N VAL A 193 -2.77 1.90 -12.78
CA VAL A 193 -1.40 2.18 -13.21
C VAL A 193 -0.43 1.61 -12.18
N PRO A 194 0.71 1.05 -12.59
CA PRO A 194 1.75 0.66 -11.63
C PRO A 194 2.21 1.86 -10.80
N LEU A 195 2.41 1.65 -9.51
CA LEU A 195 3.11 2.63 -8.68
C LEU A 195 4.61 2.51 -8.92
N VAL A 196 5.23 3.61 -9.34
CA VAL A 196 6.69 3.67 -9.49
C VAL A 196 7.32 3.91 -8.13
N TRP A 197 8.21 3.02 -7.74
CA TRP A 197 8.83 3.03 -6.43
C TRP A 197 10.34 2.85 -6.52
N GLU A 198 11.03 3.31 -5.48
CA GLU A 198 12.47 3.09 -5.28
C GLU A 198 12.73 2.43 -3.93
N ARG A 199 13.79 1.62 -3.87
CA ARG A 199 14.28 1.04 -2.64
C ARG A 199 14.91 2.14 -1.78
N GLY A 200 14.35 2.36 -0.61
CA GLY A 200 14.92 3.21 0.43
C GLY A 200 15.96 2.49 1.27
N ALA A 201 16.45 3.18 2.30
CA ALA A 201 17.49 2.66 3.18
C ALA A 201 17.04 1.39 3.92
N PRO A 202 17.89 0.35 4.00
CA PRO A 202 17.62 -0.80 4.86
C PRO A 202 17.73 -0.41 6.33
N ARG A 203 17.00 -1.12 7.18
CA ARG A 203 17.11 -1.05 8.65
C ARG A 203 16.84 -2.42 9.26
N VAL A 204 17.35 -2.63 10.46
CA VAL A 204 17.03 -3.79 11.29
C VAL A 204 16.23 -3.31 12.51
N ASP A 205 15.13 -4.01 12.80
CA ASP A 205 14.26 -3.77 13.94
C ASP A 205 13.95 -5.10 14.63
N GLY A 206 14.66 -5.35 15.74
CA GLY A 206 14.60 -6.63 16.45
C GLY A 206 15.04 -7.80 15.57
N LEU A 207 14.12 -8.73 15.33
CA LEU A 207 14.34 -9.93 14.50
C LEU A 207 14.13 -9.68 13.00
N PHE A 208 13.73 -8.48 12.61
CA PHE A 208 13.31 -8.19 11.24
C PHE A 208 14.30 -7.25 10.55
N ALA A 209 14.65 -7.59 9.31
CA ALA A 209 15.30 -6.66 8.39
C ALA A 209 14.26 -6.09 7.44
N GLN A 210 14.35 -4.79 7.16
CA GLN A 210 13.32 -4.03 6.44
C GLN A 210 13.95 -3.05 5.45
N ILE A 211 13.25 -2.76 4.37
CA ILE A 211 13.54 -1.64 3.47
C ILE A 211 12.37 -0.68 3.41
N ASP A 212 12.67 0.59 3.17
CA ASP A 212 11.64 1.54 2.78
C ASP A 212 11.28 1.38 1.30
N VAL A 213 10.00 1.59 1.00
CA VAL A 213 9.52 1.83 -0.37
C VAL A 213 9.28 3.32 -0.48
N VAL A 214 9.89 3.96 -1.47
CA VAL A 214 9.76 5.40 -1.71
C VAL A 214 8.89 5.61 -2.94
N ASP A 215 7.80 6.38 -2.82
CA ASP A 215 7.05 6.87 -3.98
C ASP A 215 7.90 7.90 -4.72
N VAL A 216 8.38 7.52 -5.92
CA VAL A 216 9.28 8.34 -6.73
C VAL A 216 8.64 9.67 -7.12
N ALA A 217 7.34 9.67 -7.43
CA ALA A 217 6.65 10.90 -7.80
C ALA A 217 6.55 11.87 -6.61
N ALA A 218 6.23 11.35 -5.42
CA ALA A 218 6.20 12.14 -4.20
C ALA A 218 7.58 12.69 -3.83
N ASP A 219 8.64 11.88 -3.96
CA ASP A 219 10.00 12.30 -3.66
C ASP A 219 10.49 13.40 -4.60
N VAL A 220 10.36 13.17 -5.91
CA VAL A 220 10.67 14.18 -6.94
C VAL A 220 9.85 15.45 -6.74
N ALA A 221 8.58 15.35 -6.34
CA ALA A 221 7.76 16.52 -6.06
C ALA A 221 8.28 17.34 -4.86
N ARG A 222 8.64 16.69 -3.75
CA ARG A 222 9.21 17.37 -2.57
C ARG A 222 10.52 18.06 -2.92
N GLU A 223 11.43 17.37 -3.60
CA GLU A 223 12.71 17.93 -4.06
C GLU A 223 12.50 19.12 -5.00
N THR A 224 11.54 19.01 -5.92
CA THR A 224 11.21 20.09 -6.87
C THR A 224 10.64 21.31 -6.15
N VAL A 225 9.72 21.12 -5.20
CA VAL A 225 9.13 22.23 -4.43
C VAL A 225 10.19 22.90 -3.56
N ALA A 226 11.06 22.13 -2.89
CA ALA A 226 12.15 22.65 -2.08
C ALA A 226 13.18 23.45 -2.90
N ALA A 227 13.46 23.02 -4.13
CA ALA A 227 14.36 23.74 -5.04
C ALA A 227 13.73 25.00 -5.67
N TRP A 228 12.39 25.10 -5.71
CA TRP A 228 11.67 26.20 -6.35
C TRP A 228 10.50 26.74 -5.48
N PRO A 229 10.79 27.23 -4.26
CA PRO A 229 9.75 27.63 -3.31
C PRO A 229 8.88 28.78 -3.82
N ASP A 230 9.45 29.71 -4.60
CA ASP A 230 8.69 30.83 -5.19
C ASP A 230 7.64 30.36 -6.21
N LEU A 231 7.95 29.32 -6.98
CA LEU A 231 7.00 28.74 -7.92
C LEU A 231 5.88 28.03 -7.15
N ALA A 232 6.20 27.30 -6.09
CA ALA A 232 5.23 26.64 -5.23
C ALA A 232 4.29 27.63 -4.51
N MET A 233 4.80 28.76 -4.00
CA MET A 233 3.94 29.83 -3.46
C MET A 233 3.07 30.47 -4.54
N GLY A 234 3.62 30.61 -5.76
CA GLY A 234 2.92 31.17 -6.92
C GLY A 234 1.69 30.36 -7.35
N THR A 235 1.65 29.06 -7.10
CA THR A 235 0.47 28.21 -7.43
C THR A 235 -0.75 28.58 -6.59
N ARG A 236 -0.54 29.05 -5.35
CA ARG A 236 -1.61 29.43 -4.41
C ARG A 236 -2.23 30.80 -4.71
N SER A 237 -1.49 31.68 -5.39
CA SER A 237 -1.88 33.08 -5.64
C SER A 237 -2.53 33.30 -7.02
N ALA A 238 -3.13 32.24 -7.60
CA ALA A 238 -3.78 32.27 -8.91
C ALA A 238 -2.89 32.77 -10.07
N ARG A 239 -1.55 32.64 -9.98
CA ARG A 239 -0.63 32.92 -11.09
C ARG A 239 -0.53 31.69 -12.00
N PRO A 240 -1.21 31.63 -13.16
CA PRO A 240 -1.31 30.38 -13.95
C PRO A 240 0.05 29.90 -14.49
N LYS A 241 0.98 30.83 -14.69
CA LYS A 241 2.33 30.55 -15.19
C LYS A 241 3.22 29.84 -14.16
N ALA A 242 3.00 30.05 -12.85
CA ALA A 242 3.81 29.44 -11.81
C ALA A 242 3.61 27.92 -11.75
N TRP A 243 2.36 27.47 -11.85
CA TRP A 243 2.03 26.05 -11.93
C TRP A 243 2.64 25.38 -13.15
N GLY A 244 2.48 25.96 -14.34
CA GLY A 244 3.04 25.40 -15.57
C GLY A 244 4.56 25.23 -15.50
N ALA A 245 5.27 26.20 -14.92
CA ALA A 245 6.72 26.12 -14.72
C ALA A 245 7.11 25.04 -13.69
N LEU A 246 6.42 24.97 -12.55
CA LEU A 246 6.67 23.96 -11.52
C LEU A 246 6.41 22.54 -12.06
N ALA A 247 5.30 22.34 -12.76
CA ALA A 247 4.93 21.08 -13.39
C ALA A 247 5.96 20.64 -14.44
N ALA A 248 6.45 21.56 -15.28
CA ALA A 248 7.48 21.26 -16.27
C ALA A 248 8.80 20.83 -15.60
N ARG A 249 9.17 21.46 -14.49
CA ARG A 249 10.36 21.11 -13.69
C ARG A 249 10.22 19.73 -13.07
N GLY A 250 9.10 19.42 -12.43
CA GLY A 250 8.88 18.10 -11.84
C GLY A 250 8.86 16.98 -12.89
N VAL A 251 8.25 17.20 -14.07
CA VAL A 251 8.31 16.21 -15.17
C VAL A 251 9.74 16.01 -15.67
N SER A 252 10.54 17.08 -15.72
CA SER A 252 11.96 16.99 -16.13
C SER A 252 12.81 16.26 -15.11
N ALA A 253 12.58 16.52 -13.82
CA ALA A 253 13.24 15.82 -12.71
C ALA A 253 12.83 14.35 -12.65
N LEU A 254 11.53 14.04 -12.85
CA LEU A 254 11.06 12.65 -12.92
C LEU A 254 11.69 11.92 -14.10
N ARG A 255 11.75 12.55 -15.28
CA ARG A 255 12.44 11.97 -16.45
C ARG A 255 13.90 11.64 -16.14
N ALA A 256 14.60 12.51 -15.42
CA ALA A 256 15.98 12.28 -15.02
C ALA A 256 16.08 11.10 -14.04
N ARG A 257 15.23 11.06 -13.01
CA ARG A 257 15.19 9.98 -12.01
C ARG A 257 14.85 8.61 -12.61
N LEU A 258 13.92 8.56 -13.57
CA LEU A 258 13.53 7.31 -14.24
C LEU A 258 14.48 6.88 -15.36
N GLU A 259 15.40 7.74 -15.79
CA GLU A 259 16.27 7.54 -16.96
C GLU A 259 15.51 7.23 -18.27
N ARG A 260 14.22 7.59 -18.33
CA ARG A 260 13.36 7.42 -19.51
C ARG A 260 12.26 8.47 -19.55
N LYS A 261 11.60 8.60 -20.70
CA LYS A 261 10.43 9.47 -20.81
C LYS A 261 9.31 8.94 -19.88
N PRO A 262 8.71 9.79 -19.02
CA PRO A 262 7.57 9.37 -18.21
C PRO A 262 6.36 9.02 -19.09
N THR A 263 5.56 8.05 -18.66
CA THR A 263 4.25 7.74 -19.24
C THR A 263 3.24 8.84 -18.91
N ASP A 264 2.06 8.80 -19.53
CA ASP A 264 0.97 9.73 -19.17
C ASP A 264 0.47 9.53 -17.73
N ALA A 265 0.49 8.29 -17.25
CA ALA A 265 0.16 7.95 -15.87
C ALA A 265 1.15 8.60 -14.90
N GLU A 266 2.44 8.43 -15.15
CA GLU A 266 3.52 9.00 -14.33
C GLU A 266 3.53 10.53 -14.37
N ARG A 267 3.22 11.14 -15.53
CA ARG A 267 3.02 12.60 -15.64
C ARG A 267 1.91 13.11 -14.73
N ARG A 268 0.77 12.41 -14.70
CA ARG A 268 -0.34 12.77 -13.79
C ARG A 268 0.06 12.57 -12.32
N ALA A 269 0.72 11.46 -12.00
CA ALA A 269 1.19 11.18 -10.65
C ALA A 269 2.13 12.28 -10.12
N ILE A 270 3.10 12.74 -10.93
CA ILE A 270 3.99 13.83 -10.50
C ILE A 270 3.26 15.17 -10.37
N TRP A 271 2.26 15.45 -11.21
CA TRP A 271 1.45 16.66 -11.04
C TRP A 271 0.65 16.62 -9.74
N ASP A 272 -0.04 15.52 -9.46
CA ASP A 272 -0.81 15.38 -8.22
C ASP A 272 0.10 15.48 -6.99
N ALA A 273 1.29 14.87 -7.05
CA ALA A 273 2.30 14.94 -6.01
C ALA A 273 2.84 16.37 -5.79
N LEU A 274 3.14 17.11 -6.87
CA LEU A 274 3.56 18.51 -6.80
C LEU A 274 2.47 19.40 -6.20
N TRP A 275 1.21 19.16 -6.54
CA TRP A 275 0.10 19.95 -6.01
C TRP A 275 -0.02 19.77 -4.49
N ARG A 276 0.06 18.52 -4.00
CA ARG A 276 0.08 18.22 -2.56
C ARG A 276 1.29 18.86 -1.87
N ALA A 277 2.50 18.61 -2.38
CA ALA A 277 3.74 19.14 -1.79
C ALA A 277 3.77 20.68 -1.75
N ALA A 278 3.25 21.35 -2.80
CA ALA A 278 3.14 22.80 -2.84
C ALA A 278 2.10 23.33 -1.84
N GLY A 279 1.11 22.53 -1.44
CA GLY A 279 0.13 22.83 -0.40
C GLY A 279 0.66 22.67 1.03
N GLU A 280 1.69 21.84 1.24
CA GLU A 280 2.21 21.45 2.56
C GLU A 280 3.33 22.37 3.12
N HIS A 281 3.86 23.34 2.35
CA HIS A 281 4.98 24.18 2.84
C HIS A 281 4.63 25.08 4.05
N PRO A 282 5.54 25.27 5.02
CA PRO A 282 5.25 25.70 6.40
C PRO A 282 5.35 27.22 6.66
N ASN A 283 4.86 28.05 5.74
CA ASN A 283 4.69 29.50 6.00
C ASN A 283 3.20 29.89 5.91
N ALA A 284 2.32 29.09 6.50
CA ALA A 284 0.93 29.49 6.74
C ALA A 284 0.75 30.23 8.09
N ASP A 285 1.77 30.23 8.96
CA ASP A 285 1.76 30.87 10.28
C ASP A 285 2.92 31.89 10.47
N ARG A 286 3.29 32.64 9.43
CA ARG A 286 4.14 33.83 9.56
C ARG A 286 3.60 34.99 8.76
#